data_AF-A0A9C7ESX4-F1
#
_entry.id   AF-A0A9C7ESX4-F1
#
_cell.length_a   1.000
_cell.length_b   1.000
_cell.length_c   1.000
_cell.angle_alpha   90.00
_cell.angle_beta   90.00
_cell.angle_gamma   90.00
#
_symmetry.space_group_name_H-M   'P 1'
#
loop_
_entity.id
_entity.type
_entity.pdbx_description
1 polymer ?
#
loop_
_entity_poly.entity_id
_entity_poly.type
_entity_poly.pdbx_seq_one_letter_code
_entity_poly.pdbx_strand_id
1 'polypeptide(L)'
;MGLPYEVYRYFLVTLDPLHVGTGGYRLGRVDLSIMREPGTRLPKIPGTTLHGTLRHYAAYRYGRPQCAKQGEHCGQVTCPICYTFGNAKSEGGGFAGVVSVGDARILLFPVYSRLGPLWVTTLSLLQETGFQFKLEGEQNAEAWTTAAQPAGQAAPSNRFLLNLGWLALEVAPGAKISATNGNAMPFQAVQDRLVIIPERLFSQVVNSNLEVRTSVSIDPETGAATDRALFTYEAIPRATYLWFEAVVDDYRGGFPHYARLQEWKKVLAGKNEQEITKLLTERGGYSLPEDQGAPGDALQKAREEFASTVRTAIQQYESSYLNSCRWHPGNDNTHASSRSSPVHETPADVVRAGLEWAEHLGIGGMGTRGFGRVKLAAEPQKLMDNSKEGLSNERGNCAS
;
A
#
# COMPACT_ATOMS: atom_id res chain seq x y z
N MET A 1 -21.43 10.45 -15.07
CA MET A 1 -21.38 10.45 -13.59
C MET A 1 -20.05 9.80 -13.22
N GLY A 2 -19.18 10.45 -12.45
CA GLY A 2 -17.90 9.83 -12.07
C GLY A 2 -18.12 8.61 -11.15
N LEU A 3 -17.14 7.73 -11.06
CA LEU A 3 -17.19 6.60 -10.12
C LEU A 3 -17.42 7.11 -8.68
N PRO A 4 -18.22 6.40 -7.86
CA PRO A 4 -18.49 6.80 -6.48
C PRO A 4 -17.29 6.58 -5.54
N TYR A 5 -16.19 6.01 -6.05
CA TYR A 5 -14.98 5.69 -5.32
C TYR A 5 -13.74 6.12 -6.09
N GLU A 6 -12.62 6.18 -5.40
CA GLU A 6 -11.29 6.49 -5.95
C GLU A 6 -10.37 5.29 -5.78
N VAL A 7 -9.58 4.97 -6.81
CA VAL A 7 -8.60 3.88 -6.74
C VAL A 7 -7.20 4.48 -6.72
N TYR A 8 -6.42 4.10 -5.72
CA TYR A 8 -5.03 4.50 -5.55
C TYR A 8 -4.12 3.29 -5.74
N ARG A 9 -3.23 3.35 -6.72
CA ARG A 9 -2.20 2.34 -6.95
C ARG A 9 -0.91 2.72 -6.25
N TYR A 10 -0.37 1.78 -5.50
CA TYR A 10 0.84 1.92 -4.72
C TYR A 10 1.91 0.98 -5.24
N PHE A 11 3.14 1.49 -5.31
CA PHE A 11 4.31 0.70 -5.63
C PHE A 11 5.24 0.69 -4.44
N LEU A 12 5.75 -0.49 -4.09
CA LEU A 12 6.62 -0.72 -2.96
C LEU A 12 7.93 -1.35 -3.42
N VAL A 13 9.01 -1.08 -2.70
CA VAL A 13 10.27 -1.81 -2.80
C VAL A 13 10.62 -2.42 -1.46
N THR A 14 11.01 -3.70 -1.43
CA THR A 14 11.50 -4.34 -0.21
C THR A 14 12.90 -3.80 0.13
N LEU A 15 13.10 -3.35 1.36
CA LEU A 15 14.40 -2.89 1.85
C LEU A 15 15.22 -4.03 2.46
N ASP A 16 14.54 -4.94 3.14
CA ASP A 16 15.07 -6.16 3.73
C ASP A 16 14.35 -7.39 3.17
N PRO A 17 14.86 -8.61 3.42
CA PRO A 17 14.10 -9.82 3.19
C PRO A 17 12.76 -9.77 3.91
N LEU A 18 11.69 -9.95 3.15
CA LEU A 18 10.31 -9.80 3.60
C LEU A 18 9.65 -11.17 3.75
N HIS A 19 9.18 -11.48 4.94
CA HIS A 19 8.43 -12.69 5.26
C HIS A 19 7.03 -12.34 5.75
N VAL A 20 6.02 -12.99 5.20
CA VAL A 20 4.65 -12.99 5.72
C VAL A 20 4.21 -14.45 5.84
N GLY A 21 4.18 -14.99 7.05
CA GLY A 21 3.94 -16.42 7.26
C GLY A 21 2.49 -16.85 7.07
N THR A 22 2.29 -18.10 6.64
CA THR A 22 0.95 -18.72 6.46
C THR A 22 0.27 -19.14 7.76
N GLY A 23 0.98 -19.10 8.88
CA GLY A 23 0.36 -19.31 10.18
C GLY A 23 0.56 -20.65 10.87
N GLY A 24 1.51 -21.45 10.41
CA GLY A 24 1.89 -22.71 11.03
C GLY A 24 3.10 -23.32 10.35
N TYR A 25 3.75 -24.25 11.04
CA TYR A 25 4.78 -25.09 10.46
C TYR A 25 4.17 -25.97 9.39
N ARG A 26 4.80 -26.02 8.23
CA ARG A 26 4.43 -26.96 7.16
C ARG A 26 5.61 -27.88 6.95
N LEU A 27 5.35 -29.20 6.84
CA LEU A 27 6.38 -30.11 6.36
C LEU A 27 6.72 -29.70 4.92
N GLY A 28 7.96 -29.25 4.68
CA GLY A 28 8.36 -28.66 3.41
C GLY A 28 9.84 -28.34 3.36
N ARG A 29 10.24 -27.53 2.37
CA ARG A 29 11.63 -27.08 2.19
C ARG A 29 12.15 -26.26 3.37
N VAL A 30 11.24 -25.55 4.05
CA VAL A 30 11.52 -24.72 5.22
C VAL A 30 10.45 -24.96 6.28
N ASP A 31 10.77 -24.60 7.51
CA ASP A 31 9.84 -24.68 8.64
C ASP A 31 8.68 -23.68 8.49
N LEU A 32 9.00 -22.44 8.13
CA LEU A 32 8.03 -21.35 7.97
C LEU A 32 7.94 -20.90 6.50
N SER A 33 6.90 -21.39 5.82
CA SER A 33 6.60 -20.99 4.44
C SER A 33 6.00 -19.60 4.37
N ILE A 34 6.31 -18.88 3.29
CA ILE A 34 5.70 -17.58 3.00
C ILE A 34 4.27 -17.73 2.44
N MET A 35 3.44 -16.72 2.67
CA MET A 35 2.09 -16.61 2.15
C MET A 35 2.09 -16.44 0.63
N ARG A 36 1.22 -17.19 -0.04
CA ARG A 36 1.17 -17.27 -1.51
C ARG A 36 -0.24 -17.08 -2.03
N GLU A 37 -0.35 -16.55 -3.23
CA GLU A 37 -1.58 -16.61 -4.00
C GLU A 37 -1.89 -18.06 -4.42
N PRO A 38 -3.10 -18.60 -4.19
CA PRO A 38 -3.41 -20.00 -4.52
C PRO A 38 -3.26 -20.35 -6.00
N GLY A 39 -3.68 -19.45 -6.90
CA GLY A 39 -3.69 -19.73 -8.35
C GLY A 39 -2.30 -19.74 -8.98
N THR A 40 -1.45 -18.76 -8.64
CA THR A 40 -0.12 -18.60 -9.24
C THR A 40 1.00 -19.17 -8.38
N ARG A 41 0.75 -19.45 -7.09
CA ARG A 41 1.75 -19.77 -6.06
C ARG A 41 2.82 -18.69 -5.85
N LEU A 42 2.59 -17.47 -6.35
CA LEU A 42 3.49 -16.35 -6.12
C LEU A 42 3.36 -15.86 -4.67
N PRO A 43 4.47 -15.52 -3.99
CA PRO A 43 4.43 -14.83 -2.71
C PRO A 43 3.66 -13.52 -2.80
N LYS A 44 2.90 -13.19 -1.76
CA LYS A 44 2.15 -11.93 -1.67
C LYS A 44 2.12 -11.41 -0.23
N ILE A 45 1.85 -10.11 -0.09
CA ILE A 45 1.43 -9.54 1.19
C ILE A 45 -0.11 -9.46 1.17
N PRO A 46 -0.84 -10.16 2.05
CA PRO A 46 -2.28 -10.03 2.12
C PRO A 46 -2.70 -8.59 2.41
N GLY A 47 -3.77 -8.13 1.78
CA GLY A 47 -4.38 -6.83 2.00
C GLY A 47 -4.83 -6.65 3.44
N THR A 48 -5.20 -7.73 4.13
CA THR A 48 -5.48 -7.73 5.58
C THR A 48 -4.24 -7.45 6.43
N THR A 49 -3.07 -7.95 6.02
CA THR A 49 -1.79 -7.68 6.69
C THR A 49 -1.37 -6.23 6.48
N LEU A 50 -1.51 -5.72 5.26
CA LEU A 50 -1.30 -4.30 4.96
C LEU A 50 -2.28 -3.45 5.75
N HIS A 51 -3.58 -3.70 5.65
CA HIS A 51 -4.62 -2.96 6.36
C HIS A 51 -4.36 -2.86 7.87
N GLY A 52 -4.00 -3.97 8.52
CA GLY A 52 -3.63 -3.96 9.94
C GLY A 52 -2.38 -3.14 10.25
N THR A 53 -1.33 -3.29 9.45
CA THR A 53 -0.05 -2.57 9.59
C THR A 53 -0.24 -1.06 9.38
N LEU A 54 -0.97 -0.69 8.33
CA LEU A 54 -1.28 0.70 7.97
C LEU A 54 -2.13 1.37 9.05
N ARG A 55 -3.19 0.69 9.51
CA ARG A 55 -4.00 1.15 10.64
C ARG A 55 -3.14 1.38 11.87
N HIS A 56 -2.28 0.43 12.20
CA HIS A 56 -1.42 0.53 13.37
C HIS A 56 -0.53 1.76 13.30
N TYR A 57 0.26 1.89 12.24
CA TYR A 57 1.21 3.00 12.14
C TYR A 57 0.52 4.35 11.98
N ALA A 58 -0.57 4.42 11.20
CA ALA A 58 -1.37 5.64 11.13
C ALA A 58 -1.94 6.00 12.51
N ALA A 59 -2.42 5.03 13.30
CA ALA A 59 -2.92 5.31 14.63
C ALA A 59 -1.86 5.91 15.56
N TYR A 60 -0.63 5.40 15.53
CA TYR A 60 0.46 6.02 16.26
C TYR A 60 0.74 7.43 15.74
N ARG A 61 0.91 7.59 14.43
CA ARG A 61 1.20 8.87 13.77
C ARG A 61 0.16 9.95 14.06
N TYR A 62 -1.11 9.59 14.18
CA TYR A 62 -2.19 10.53 14.51
C TYR A 62 -2.39 10.72 16.03
N GLY A 63 -1.48 10.20 16.87
CA GLY A 63 -1.56 10.34 18.33
C GLY A 63 -2.75 9.59 18.94
N ARG A 64 -3.19 8.50 18.30
CA ARG A 64 -4.34 7.68 18.71
C ARG A 64 -3.97 6.19 18.85
N PRO A 65 -2.98 5.82 19.71
CA PRO A 65 -2.53 4.44 19.85
C PRO A 65 -3.63 3.44 20.24
N GLN A 66 -4.71 3.91 20.91
CA GLN A 66 -5.89 3.10 21.20
C GLN A 66 -6.62 2.59 19.94
N CYS A 67 -6.42 3.22 18.78
CA CYS A 67 -7.01 2.78 17.51
C CYS A 67 -6.10 1.82 16.72
N ALA A 68 -4.90 1.49 17.24
CA ALA A 68 -3.87 0.72 16.54
C ALA A 68 -4.03 -0.80 16.66
N LYS A 69 -4.66 -1.29 17.73
CA LYS A 69 -4.75 -2.72 18.09
C LYS A 69 -6.07 -3.33 17.64
N GLN A 70 -6.11 -4.65 17.47
CA GLN A 70 -7.38 -5.40 17.34
C GLN A 70 -8.19 -5.27 18.65
N GLY A 71 -9.49 -5.02 18.54
CA GLY A 71 -10.39 -4.89 19.70
C GLY A 71 -11.17 -3.59 19.70
N GLU A 72 -11.51 -3.09 20.89
CA GLU A 72 -12.32 -1.89 21.02
C GLU A 72 -11.54 -0.64 20.64
N HIS A 73 -12.06 0.07 19.64
CA HIS A 73 -11.54 1.36 19.20
C HIS A 73 -12.39 2.49 19.76
N CYS A 74 -11.88 3.72 19.74
CA CYS A 74 -12.62 4.87 20.27
C CYS A 74 -14.00 5.08 19.61
N GLY A 75 -14.19 4.62 18.37
CA GLY A 75 -15.48 4.68 17.66
C GLY A 75 -15.97 6.10 17.34
N GLN A 76 -15.14 7.11 17.59
CA GLN A 76 -15.50 8.51 17.38
C GLN A 76 -15.52 8.85 15.89
N VAL A 77 -16.55 9.58 15.46
CA VAL A 77 -16.68 10.11 14.09
C VAL A 77 -15.61 11.17 13.76
N THR A 78 -15.05 11.81 14.78
CA THR A 78 -13.92 12.75 14.66
C THR A 78 -12.56 12.05 14.56
N CYS A 79 -12.52 10.71 14.59
CA CYS A 79 -11.29 9.93 14.50
C CYS A 79 -10.96 9.60 13.04
N PRO A 80 -9.89 10.17 12.44
CA PRO A 80 -9.51 9.85 11.06
C PRO A 80 -9.17 8.36 10.89
N ILE A 81 -8.63 7.71 11.92
CA ILE A 81 -8.25 6.29 11.88
C ILE A 81 -9.47 5.37 11.84
N CYS A 82 -10.43 5.58 12.76
CA CYS A 82 -11.65 4.80 12.77
C CYS A 82 -12.45 5.07 11.48
N TYR A 83 -12.49 6.31 11.02
CA TYR A 83 -13.12 6.67 9.75
C TYR A 83 -12.56 5.87 8.58
N THR A 84 -11.23 5.89 8.40
CA THR A 84 -10.54 5.20 7.29
C THR A 84 -10.67 3.68 7.36
N PHE A 85 -10.36 3.07 8.51
CA PHE A 85 -10.22 1.60 8.64
C PHE A 85 -11.41 0.92 9.33
N GLY A 86 -12.43 1.67 9.72
CA GLY A 86 -13.61 1.17 10.43
C GLY A 86 -13.37 0.91 11.91
N ASN A 87 -14.44 0.54 12.61
CA ASN A 87 -14.37 0.00 13.97
C ASN A 87 -15.47 -1.04 14.21
N ALA A 88 -15.21 -1.95 15.14
CA ALA A 88 -16.18 -2.88 15.68
C ALA A 88 -16.28 -2.67 17.19
N LYS A 89 -17.51 -2.68 17.73
CA LYS A 89 -17.79 -2.73 19.17
C LYS A 89 -18.40 -4.08 19.53
N SER A 90 -18.11 -4.54 20.74
CA SER A 90 -18.54 -5.83 21.30
C SER A 90 -20.06 -6.00 21.37
N GLU A 91 -20.81 -4.91 21.58
CA GLU A 91 -22.28 -4.93 21.78
C GLU A 91 -23.10 -4.51 20.55
N GLY A 92 -22.70 -4.96 19.35
CA GLY A 92 -23.53 -4.74 18.14
C GLY A 92 -23.54 -3.30 17.63
N GLY A 93 -22.38 -2.64 17.66
CA GLY A 93 -22.18 -1.30 17.12
C GLY A 93 -20.86 -1.17 16.34
N GLY A 94 -20.72 -0.04 15.66
CA GLY A 94 -19.53 0.29 14.87
C GLY A 94 -19.86 0.57 13.41
N PHE A 95 -18.82 0.75 12.60
CA PHE A 95 -18.99 1.08 11.19
C PHE A 95 -17.83 0.53 10.36
N ALA A 96 -18.12 0.13 9.12
CA ALA A 96 -17.11 -0.26 8.15
C ALA A 96 -16.14 0.89 7.85
N GLY A 97 -14.90 0.61 7.45
CA GLY A 97 -13.99 1.65 6.95
C GLY A 97 -14.42 2.17 5.58
N VAL A 98 -13.84 3.29 5.15
CA VAL A 98 -13.98 3.78 3.77
C VAL A 98 -12.86 3.31 2.84
N VAL A 99 -11.89 2.54 3.35
CA VAL A 99 -10.76 2.02 2.57
C VAL A 99 -10.79 0.50 2.50
N SER A 100 -10.66 -0.03 1.29
CA SER A 100 -10.35 -1.43 1.03
C SER A 100 -8.92 -1.54 0.49
N VAL A 101 -8.08 -2.35 1.13
CA VAL A 101 -6.68 -2.55 0.76
C VAL A 101 -6.53 -3.91 0.09
N GLY A 102 -6.08 -3.93 -1.17
CA GLY A 102 -5.80 -5.14 -1.92
C GLY A 102 -4.50 -5.83 -1.50
N ASP A 103 -4.32 -7.06 -1.97
CA ASP A 103 -3.08 -7.82 -1.77
C ASP A 103 -1.92 -7.18 -2.55
N ALA A 104 -0.74 -7.06 -1.93
CA ALA A 104 0.47 -6.68 -2.67
C ALA A 104 1.07 -7.87 -3.40
N ARG A 105 1.19 -7.69 -4.72
CA ARG A 105 1.71 -8.67 -5.69
C ARG A 105 3.10 -8.26 -6.15
N ILE A 106 3.90 -9.26 -6.54
CA ILE A 106 5.23 -9.02 -7.12
C ILE A 106 5.08 -8.39 -8.51
N LEU A 107 5.81 -7.31 -8.76
CA LEU A 107 5.94 -6.66 -10.06
C LEU A 107 7.27 -6.99 -10.72
N LEU A 108 8.38 -6.69 -10.03
CA LEU A 108 9.73 -6.95 -10.50
C LEU A 108 10.48 -7.78 -9.45
N PHE A 109 10.93 -8.97 -9.82
CA PHE A 109 11.62 -9.89 -8.91
C PHE A 109 13.12 -9.96 -9.22
N PRO A 110 14.01 -9.64 -8.26
CA PRO A 110 15.45 -9.68 -8.47
C PRO A 110 15.95 -11.13 -8.56
N VAL A 111 16.74 -11.41 -9.59
CA VAL A 111 17.38 -12.71 -9.83
C VAL A 111 18.86 -12.48 -10.12
N TYR A 112 19.70 -13.32 -9.52
CA TYR A 112 21.12 -13.34 -9.84
C TYR A 112 21.35 -13.86 -11.26
N SER A 113 22.22 -13.19 -12.02
CA SER A 113 22.69 -13.65 -13.32
C SER A 113 24.18 -13.34 -13.51
N ARG A 114 24.79 -13.91 -14.55
CA ARG A 114 26.18 -13.59 -14.94
C ARG A 114 26.37 -12.15 -15.41
N LEU A 115 25.30 -11.44 -15.76
CA LEU A 115 25.33 -10.02 -16.13
C LEU A 115 25.15 -9.10 -14.92
N GLY A 116 25.14 -9.67 -13.71
CA GLY A 116 24.77 -8.98 -12.49
C GLY A 116 23.29 -9.21 -12.13
N PRO A 117 22.76 -8.44 -11.16
CA PRO A 117 21.37 -8.56 -10.74
C PRO A 117 20.45 -8.07 -11.86
N LEU A 118 19.49 -8.93 -12.22
CA LEU A 118 18.43 -8.62 -13.19
C LEU A 118 17.08 -8.69 -12.48
N TRP A 119 16.08 -8.01 -13.02
CA TRP A 119 14.72 -8.01 -12.50
C TRP A 119 13.79 -8.68 -13.50
N VAL A 120 13.19 -9.77 -13.06
CA VAL A 120 12.29 -10.59 -13.87
C VAL A 120 10.86 -10.12 -13.69
N THR A 121 10.11 -10.03 -14.78
CA THR A 121 8.69 -9.68 -14.83
C THR A 121 8.01 -10.35 -16.02
N THR A 122 6.73 -10.05 -16.24
CA THR A 122 5.95 -10.57 -17.37
C THR A 122 5.23 -9.43 -18.09
N LEU A 123 4.81 -9.69 -19.33
CA LEU A 123 4.08 -8.69 -20.12
C LEU A 123 2.77 -8.27 -19.45
N SER A 124 2.01 -9.23 -18.91
CA SER A 124 0.71 -8.92 -18.29
C SER A 124 0.87 -8.03 -17.05
N LEU A 125 1.90 -8.27 -16.22
CA LEU A 125 2.17 -7.45 -15.04
C LEU A 125 2.55 -6.01 -15.42
N LEU A 126 3.36 -5.83 -16.46
CA LEU A 126 3.70 -4.50 -16.98
C LEU A 126 2.45 -3.78 -17.52
N GLN A 127 1.61 -4.47 -18.30
CA GLN A 127 0.35 -3.91 -18.81
C GLN A 127 -0.60 -3.51 -17.67
N GLU A 128 -0.83 -4.42 -16.72
CA GLU A 128 -1.73 -4.22 -15.59
C GLU A 128 -1.32 -3.01 -14.73
N THR A 129 0.00 -2.82 -14.56
CA THR A 129 0.56 -1.72 -13.76
C THR A 129 0.74 -0.42 -14.54
N GLY A 130 0.38 -0.38 -15.82
CA GLY A 130 0.40 0.83 -16.66
C GLY A 130 1.78 1.20 -17.21
N PHE A 131 2.71 0.24 -17.24
CA PHE A 131 3.97 0.39 -17.97
C PHE A 131 3.72 0.26 -19.47
N GLN A 132 4.31 1.18 -20.23
CA GLN A 132 4.38 1.06 -21.67
C GLN A 132 5.62 0.24 -22.03
N PHE A 133 5.51 -0.59 -23.03
CA PHE A 133 6.63 -1.35 -23.54
C PHE A 133 6.55 -1.48 -25.05
N LYS A 134 7.72 -1.56 -25.66
CA LYS A 134 7.90 -1.89 -27.05
C LYS A 134 8.96 -2.99 -27.12
N LEU A 135 8.57 -4.13 -27.66
CA LEU A 135 9.48 -5.23 -27.90
C LEU A 135 10.10 -5.00 -29.28
N GLU A 136 11.34 -4.48 -29.31
CA GLU A 136 12.13 -4.42 -30.53
C GLU A 136 12.99 -5.69 -30.57
N GLY A 137 12.91 -6.46 -31.66
CA GLY A 137 13.59 -7.76 -31.78
C GLY A 137 12.77 -8.79 -32.54
N GLU A 138 13.30 -10.00 -32.70
CA GLU A 138 12.57 -11.11 -33.33
C GLU A 138 11.39 -11.57 -32.47
N GLN A 139 10.22 -11.70 -33.07
CA GLN A 139 8.96 -12.09 -32.43
C GLN A 139 8.97 -13.51 -31.81
N ASN A 140 9.89 -14.38 -32.27
CA ASN A 140 9.98 -15.78 -31.83
C ASN A 140 10.95 -16.00 -30.64
N ALA A 141 11.36 -14.95 -29.94
CA ALA A 141 12.21 -15.12 -28.75
C ALA A 141 11.42 -15.71 -27.59
N GLU A 142 12.06 -16.54 -26.75
CA GLU A 142 11.41 -17.09 -25.56
C GLU A 142 11.16 -16.02 -24.49
N ALA A 143 12.04 -15.02 -24.44
CA ALA A 143 11.99 -13.90 -23.51
C ALA A 143 12.65 -12.66 -24.12
N TRP A 144 12.38 -11.49 -23.54
CA TRP A 144 12.97 -10.22 -23.94
C TRP A 144 13.72 -9.58 -22.78
N THR A 145 14.73 -8.77 -23.08
CA THR A 145 15.47 -8.07 -22.04
C THR A 145 15.82 -6.64 -22.46
N THR A 146 15.88 -5.76 -21.47
CA THR A 146 16.44 -4.41 -21.61
C THR A 146 17.94 -4.39 -21.34
N ALA A 147 18.51 -5.49 -20.82
CA ALA A 147 19.94 -5.60 -20.55
C ALA A 147 20.76 -5.63 -21.84
N ALA A 148 21.91 -4.98 -21.79
CA ALA A 148 22.86 -4.99 -22.90
C ALA A 148 23.37 -6.41 -23.16
N GLN A 149 23.53 -6.74 -24.44
CA GLN A 149 24.09 -8.02 -24.87
C GLN A 149 25.55 -8.15 -24.37
N PRO A 150 25.98 -9.34 -23.92
CA PRO A 150 27.35 -9.56 -23.49
C PRO A 150 28.35 -9.38 -24.64
N ALA A 151 29.47 -8.71 -24.38
CA ALA A 151 30.54 -8.57 -25.36
C ALA A 151 31.09 -9.94 -25.81
N GLY A 152 31.24 -10.14 -27.13
CA GLY A 152 31.82 -11.37 -27.70
C GLY A 152 30.82 -12.49 -28.03
N GLN A 153 29.53 -12.34 -27.73
CA GLN A 153 28.49 -13.22 -28.27
C GLN A 153 27.92 -12.61 -29.55
N ALA A 154 28.61 -12.78 -30.67
CA ALA A 154 28.12 -12.42 -31.99
C ALA A 154 27.87 -13.70 -32.80
N ALA A 155 26.60 -14.11 -32.98
CA ALA A 155 26.20 -15.14 -33.94
C ALA A 155 24.65 -15.22 -34.06
N PRO A 156 24.13 -15.79 -35.15
CA PRO A 156 23.56 -15.13 -36.33
C PRO A 156 22.16 -14.50 -36.12
N SER A 157 21.52 -14.74 -34.97
CA SER A 157 20.30 -14.06 -34.53
C SER A 157 20.70 -13.03 -33.50
N ASN A 158 19.95 -11.94 -33.37
CA ASN A 158 20.29 -10.88 -32.41
C ASN A 158 20.02 -11.32 -30.95
N ARG A 159 20.20 -12.60 -30.58
CA ARG A 159 19.75 -13.24 -29.33
C ARG A 159 20.93 -13.85 -28.56
N PHE A 160 20.74 -14.08 -27.26
CA PHE A 160 21.75 -14.74 -26.42
C PHE A 160 21.13 -15.60 -25.32
N LEU A 161 21.92 -16.50 -24.74
CA LEU A 161 21.49 -17.33 -23.61
C LEU A 161 21.69 -16.60 -22.28
N LEU A 162 20.60 -16.41 -21.54
CA LEU A 162 20.60 -15.86 -20.20
C LEU A 162 20.32 -16.96 -19.18
N ASN A 163 21.16 -17.04 -18.14
CA ASN A 163 20.95 -17.97 -17.04
C ASN A 163 20.31 -17.26 -15.83
N LEU A 164 19.13 -17.75 -15.42
CA LEU A 164 18.37 -17.34 -14.24
C LEU A 164 18.40 -18.45 -13.18
N GLY A 165 19.61 -18.83 -12.75
CA GLY A 165 19.85 -19.90 -11.78
C GLY A 165 20.06 -21.26 -12.45
N TRP A 166 19.03 -22.10 -12.42
CA TRP A 166 19.03 -23.41 -13.10
C TRP A 166 18.39 -23.37 -14.49
N LEU A 167 17.74 -22.24 -14.83
CA LEU A 167 17.01 -22.05 -16.07
C LEU A 167 17.84 -21.21 -17.05
N ALA A 168 18.20 -21.80 -18.19
CA ALA A 168 18.75 -21.08 -19.34
C ALA A 168 17.62 -20.71 -20.31
N LEU A 169 17.56 -19.45 -20.73
CA LEU A 169 16.57 -18.92 -21.66
C LEU A 169 17.24 -18.20 -22.82
N GLU A 170 16.72 -18.38 -24.03
CA GLU A 170 17.11 -17.58 -25.17
C GLU A 170 16.38 -16.23 -25.12
N VAL A 171 17.15 -15.15 -24.96
CA VAL A 171 16.61 -13.79 -24.81
C VAL A 171 16.93 -12.92 -26.02
N ALA A 172 15.94 -12.12 -26.44
CA ALA A 172 16.14 -11.03 -27.38
C ALA A 172 16.41 -9.70 -26.61
N PRO A 173 17.54 -9.03 -26.84
CA PRO A 173 17.77 -7.66 -26.39
C PRO A 173 16.90 -6.68 -27.20
N GLY A 174 16.76 -5.46 -26.69
CA GLY A 174 16.03 -4.39 -27.39
C GLY A 174 14.62 -4.14 -26.88
N ALA A 175 14.22 -4.79 -25.78
CA ALA A 175 13.03 -4.34 -25.07
C ALA A 175 13.21 -2.89 -24.63
N LYS A 176 12.22 -2.05 -24.91
CA LYS A 176 12.12 -0.69 -24.38
C LYS A 176 10.92 -0.66 -23.47
N ILE A 177 11.14 -0.37 -22.20
CA ILE A 177 10.09 -0.26 -21.19
C ILE A 177 10.14 1.16 -20.66
N SER A 178 9.00 1.84 -20.67
CA SER A 178 8.85 3.20 -20.16
C SER A 178 7.71 3.27 -19.16
N ALA A 179 7.97 3.97 -18.06
CA ALA A 179 6.94 4.36 -17.12
C ALA A 179 6.05 5.47 -17.73
N THR A 180 4.74 5.37 -17.56
CA THR A 180 3.82 6.49 -17.83
C THR A 180 3.95 7.57 -16.74
N ASN A 181 3.42 8.78 -16.99
CA ASN A 181 3.44 9.87 -16.01
C ASN A 181 2.79 9.40 -14.68
N GLY A 182 3.52 9.53 -13.56
CA GLY A 182 3.13 9.02 -12.24
C GLY A 182 3.77 7.68 -11.87
N ASN A 183 4.24 6.88 -12.84
CA ASN A 183 4.95 5.60 -12.64
C ASN A 183 6.46 5.77 -12.40
N ALA A 184 6.87 6.96 -11.91
CA ALA A 184 8.24 7.25 -11.52
C ALA A 184 8.62 6.55 -10.19
N MET A 185 8.45 5.23 -10.14
CA MET A 185 9.27 4.38 -9.28
C MET A 185 10.76 4.74 -9.54
N PRO A 186 11.72 4.30 -8.71
CA PRO A 186 13.12 4.22 -9.11
C PRO A 186 13.32 3.16 -10.23
N PHE A 187 12.40 3.10 -11.18
CA PHE A 187 12.45 2.39 -12.44
C PHE A 187 13.73 2.76 -13.20
N GLN A 188 14.15 4.03 -13.17
CA GLN A 188 15.42 4.47 -13.75
C GLN A 188 16.62 3.64 -13.26
N ALA A 189 16.61 3.17 -12.01
CA ALA A 189 17.70 2.36 -11.47
C ALA A 189 17.71 0.92 -12.00
N VAL A 190 16.59 0.42 -12.52
CA VAL A 190 16.43 -0.98 -12.96
C VAL A 190 16.04 -1.13 -14.43
N GLN A 191 15.72 -0.04 -15.13
CA GLN A 191 15.16 -0.04 -16.48
C GLN A 191 16.04 -0.76 -17.50
N ASP A 192 17.37 -0.72 -17.32
CA ASP A 192 18.35 -1.38 -18.21
C ASP A 192 18.70 -2.81 -17.76
N ARG A 193 17.95 -3.38 -16.81
CA ARG A 193 18.21 -4.69 -16.19
C ARG A 193 16.95 -5.54 -16.05
N LEU A 194 15.96 -5.32 -16.92
CA LEU A 194 14.69 -6.03 -16.90
C LEU A 194 14.72 -7.24 -17.84
N VAL A 195 14.06 -8.31 -17.42
CA VAL A 195 13.87 -9.53 -18.20
C VAL A 195 12.38 -9.86 -18.19
N ILE A 196 11.76 -9.82 -19.36
CA ILE A 196 10.37 -10.18 -19.57
C ILE A 196 10.33 -11.64 -19.98
N ILE A 197 9.73 -12.49 -19.14
CA ILE A 197 9.59 -13.93 -19.40
C ILE A 197 8.13 -14.33 -19.63
N PRO A 198 7.86 -15.51 -20.20
CA PRO A 198 6.52 -16.06 -20.30
C PRO A 198 5.88 -16.31 -18.93
N GLU A 199 4.57 -16.07 -18.81
CA GLU A 199 3.79 -16.25 -17.58
C GLU A 199 4.01 -17.62 -16.92
N ARG A 200 4.06 -18.68 -17.73
CA ARG A 200 4.26 -20.06 -17.27
C ARG A 200 5.55 -20.27 -16.48
N LEU A 201 6.57 -19.44 -16.70
CA LEU A 201 7.88 -19.55 -16.05
C LEU A 201 7.98 -18.66 -14.81
N PHE A 202 7.16 -17.61 -14.69
CA PHE A 202 7.33 -16.57 -13.67
C PHE A 202 7.22 -17.12 -12.25
N SER A 203 6.18 -17.90 -11.96
CA SER A 203 6.03 -18.56 -10.66
C SER A 203 7.21 -19.46 -10.32
N GLN A 204 7.72 -20.22 -11.29
CA GLN A 204 8.82 -21.14 -11.06
C GLN A 204 10.14 -20.40 -10.81
N VAL A 205 10.40 -19.33 -11.56
CA VAL A 205 11.58 -18.46 -11.39
C VAL A 205 11.55 -17.79 -10.02
N VAL A 206 10.43 -17.18 -9.63
CA VAL A 206 10.27 -16.53 -8.31
C VAL A 206 10.50 -17.54 -7.19
N ASN A 207 9.81 -18.69 -7.24
CA ASN A 207 9.88 -19.69 -6.18
C ASN A 207 11.24 -20.37 -6.03
N SER A 208 11.99 -20.48 -7.12
CA SER A 208 13.35 -21.05 -7.10
C SER A 208 14.38 -20.09 -6.49
N ASN A 209 14.08 -18.79 -6.48
CA ASN A 209 15.03 -17.72 -6.13
C ASN A 209 14.62 -16.94 -4.85
N LEU A 210 13.68 -17.48 -4.05
CA LEU A 210 13.40 -16.93 -2.73
C LEU A 210 14.59 -17.12 -1.78
N GLU A 211 14.79 -16.15 -0.88
CA GLU A 211 15.77 -16.32 0.19
C GLU A 211 15.27 -17.39 1.16
N VAL A 212 16.13 -18.36 1.47
CA VAL A 212 15.93 -19.30 2.58
C VAL A 212 16.93 -18.94 3.65
N ARG A 213 16.42 -18.59 4.84
CA ARG A 213 17.24 -18.19 5.98
C ARG A 213 17.01 -19.09 7.16
N THR A 214 18.05 -19.24 7.97
CA THR A 214 17.98 -19.91 9.27
C THR A 214 18.03 -18.85 10.36
N SER A 215 17.14 -18.94 11.34
CA SER A 215 17.07 -18.08 12.51
C SER A 215 17.10 -18.92 13.76
N VAL A 216 17.63 -18.33 14.83
CA VAL A 216 17.72 -18.96 16.15
C VAL A 216 17.36 -17.95 17.22
N SER A 217 16.59 -18.36 18.23
CA SER A 217 16.44 -17.55 19.43
C SER A 217 17.65 -17.78 20.33
N ILE A 218 18.23 -16.68 20.80
CA ILE A 218 19.37 -16.70 21.73
C ILE A 218 18.84 -16.39 23.12
N ASP A 219 19.25 -17.19 24.10
CA ASP A 219 19.04 -16.92 25.50
C ASP A 219 19.95 -15.75 25.93
N PRO A 220 19.38 -14.63 26.43
CA PRO A 220 20.16 -13.44 26.76
C PRO A 220 21.08 -13.62 27.98
N GLU A 221 20.80 -14.59 28.87
CA GLU A 221 21.63 -14.86 30.06
C GLU A 221 22.83 -15.73 29.71
N THR A 222 22.62 -16.76 28.88
CA THR A 222 23.68 -17.73 28.55
C THR A 222 24.43 -17.42 27.26
N GLY A 223 23.86 -16.60 26.37
CA GLY A 223 24.38 -16.34 25.03
C GLY A 223 24.30 -17.55 24.09
N ALA A 224 23.71 -18.67 24.54
CA ALA A 224 23.54 -19.88 23.75
C ALA A 224 22.19 -19.87 23.00
N ALA A 225 22.10 -20.69 21.96
CA ALA A 225 20.83 -20.97 21.30
C ALA A 225 19.86 -21.61 22.29
N THR A 226 18.66 -21.06 22.40
CA THR A 226 17.59 -21.68 23.18
C THR A 226 17.23 -23.03 22.55
N ASP A 227 17.06 -24.07 23.37
CA ASP A 227 16.74 -25.40 22.88
C ASP A 227 15.46 -25.37 22.03
N ARG A 228 15.51 -26.04 20.86
CA ARG A 228 14.44 -26.10 19.85
C ARG A 228 14.00 -24.77 19.23
N ALA A 229 14.80 -23.71 19.34
CA ALA A 229 14.48 -22.41 18.75
C ALA A 229 15.16 -22.13 17.40
N LEU A 230 15.79 -23.14 16.80
CA LEU A 230 16.32 -23.07 15.43
C LEU A 230 15.19 -23.33 14.42
N PHE A 231 14.98 -22.41 13.50
CA PHE A 231 13.98 -22.56 12.44
C PHE A 231 14.45 -21.92 11.13
N THR A 232 13.92 -22.42 10.03
CA THR A 232 14.16 -21.92 8.67
C THR A 232 12.91 -21.24 8.11
N TYR A 233 13.09 -20.20 7.30
CA TYR A 233 11.98 -19.49 6.68
C TYR A 233 12.29 -19.04 5.25
N GLU A 234 11.23 -18.94 4.44
CA GLU A 234 11.27 -18.32 3.11
C GLU A 234 11.05 -16.81 3.21
N ALA A 235 11.79 -16.01 2.44
CA ALA A 235 11.57 -14.58 2.33
C ALA A 235 11.65 -14.08 0.89
N ILE A 236 10.83 -13.08 0.57
CA ILE A 236 10.98 -12.28 -0.64
C ILE A 236 12.29 -11.49 -0.49
N PRO A 237 13.23 -11.56 -1.45
CA PRO A 237 14.50 -10.85 -1.36
C PRO A 237 14.32 -9.32 -1.28
N ARG A 238 15.34 -8.64 -0.76
CA ARG A 238 15.43 -7.18 -0.87
C ARG A 238 15.44 -6.72 -2.33
N ALA A 239 15.07 -5.48 -2.59
CA ALA A 239 14.95 -4.89 -3.93
C ALA A 239 13.89 -5.55 -4.83
N THR A 240 12.95 -6.30 -4.26
CA THR A 240 11.75 -6.76 -4.96
C THR A 240 10.77 -5.61 -5.02
N TYR A 241 10.27 -5.33 -6.23
CA TYR A 241 9.19 -4.37 -6.41
C TYR A 241 7.86 -5.08 -6.29
N LEU A 242 6.99 -4.54 -5.46
CA LEU A 242 5.62 -5.00 -5.23
C LEU A 242 4.65 -3.88 -5.61
N TRP A 243 3.40 -4.23 -5.82
CA TRP A 243 2.35 -3.25 -6.05
C TRP A 243 1.02 -3.72 -5.48
N PHE A 244 0.17 -2.78 -5.08
CA PHE A 244 -1.21 -3.05 -4.65
C PHE A 244 -2.09 -1.84 -4.94
N GLU A 245 -3.41 -2.03 -4.82
CA GLU A 245 -4.39 -0.96 -4.95
C GLU A 245 -5.15 -0.79 -3.64
N ALA A 246 -5.45 0.46 -3.28
CA ALA A 246 -6.40 0.79 -2.24
C ALA A 246 -7.59 1.54 -2.86
N VAL A 247 -8.78 1.03 -2.60
CA VAL A 247 -10.03 1.66 -3.03
C VAL A 247 -10.54 2.51 -1.87
N VAL A 248 -10.79 3.79 -2.13
CA VAL A 248 -11.39 4.73 -1.18
C VAL A 248 -12.81 5.03 -1.63
N ASP A 249 -13.77 4.48 -0.90
CA ASP A 249 -15.20 4.73 -1.08
C ASP A 249 -15.69 5.59 0.09
N ASP A 250 -15.59 6.92 -0.07
CA ASP A 250 -16.06 7.88 0.94
C ASP A 250 -17.56 8.19 0.80
N TYR A 251 -18.39 7.15 0.76
CA TYR A 251 -19.85 7.24 0.72
C TYR A 251 -20.46 8.08 1.86
N ARG A 252 -19.71 8.32 2.94
CA ARG A 252 -20.12 9.16 4.08
C ARG A 252 -19.82 10.64 3.88
N GLY A 253 -18.82 11.01 3.08
CA GLY A 253 -18.42 12.41 2.82
C GLY A 253 -18.07 13.22 4.07
N GLY A 254 -17.75 12.55 5.18
CA GLY A 254 -17.63 13.10 6.53
C GLY A 254 -16.22 13.00 7.14
N PHE A 255 -15.18 12.73 6.34
CA PHE A 255 -13.80 12.61 6.83
C PHE A 255 -13.37 13.81 7.72
N PRO A 256 -12.89 13.58 8.95
CA PRO A 256 -12.61 14.63 9.93
C PRO A 256 -11.23 15.28 9.70
N HIS A 257 -11.08 15.97 8.57
CA HIS A 257 -9.91 16.81 8.31
C HIS A 257 -9.98 18.12 9.12
N TYR A 258 -8.84 18.78 9.28
CA TYR A 258 -8.69 19.91 10.18
C TYR A 258 -9.67 21.07 9.91
N ALA A 259 -9.83 21.51 8.66
CA ALA A 259 -10.74 22.60 8.31
C ALA A 259 -12.20 22.30 8.70
N ARG A 260 -12.69 21.10 8.37
CA ARG A 260 -14.02 20.63 8.77
C ARG A 260 -14.20 20.55 10.28
N LEU A 261 -13.19 20.10 11.02
CA LEU A 261 -13.26 20.11 12.49
C LEU A 261 -13.40 21.54 13.04
N GLN A 262 -12.71 22.52 12.44
CA GLN A 262 -12.86 23.93 12.81
C GLN A 262 -14.25 24.48 12.45
N GLU A 263 -14.83 24.06 11.32
CA GLU A 263 -16.22 24.38 10.97
C GLU A 263 -17.20 23.81 12.00
N TRP A 264 -17.06 22.53 12.35
CA TRP A 264 -17.89 21.89 13.38
C TRP A 264 -17.75 22.59 14.73
N LYS A 265 -16.53 22.98 15.13
CA LYS A 265 -16.30 23.77 16.35
C LYS A 265 -17.05 25.10 16.33
N LYS A 266 -17.10 25.81 15.18
CA LYS A 266 -17.85 27.06 15.03
C LYS A 266 -19.35 26.85 15.15
N VAL A 267 -19.90 25.84 14.47
CA VAL A 267 -21.33 25.49 14.55
C VAL A 267 -21.71 25.13 15.98
N LEU A 268 -20.91 24.32 16.66
CA LEU A 268 -21.14 23.91 18.06
C LEU A 268 -21.00 25.05 19.07
N ALA A 269 -20.31 26.15 18.73
CA ALA A 269 -20.24 27.36 19.55
C ALA A 269 -21.37 28.35 19.24
N GLY A 270 -22.11 28.14 18.14
CA GLY A 270 -23.20 28.99 17.70
C GLY A 270 -24.45 28.91 18.57
N LYS A 271 -25.47 29.69 18.19
CA LYS A 271 -26.79 29.73 18.84
C LYS A 271 -27.90 29.07 18.02
N ASN A 272 -27.62 28.63 16.79
CA ASN A 272 -28.62 28.04 15.90
C ASN A 272 -28.84 26.55 16.25
N GLU A 273 -29.87 26.26 17.03
CA GLU A 273 -30.19 24.90 17.48
C GLU A 273 -30.53 23.94 16.32
N GLN A 274 -31.07 24.44 15.22
CA GLN A 274 -31.38 23.61 14.04
C GLN A 274 -30.09 23.12 13.36
N GLU A 275 -29.11 24.00 13.17
CA GLU A 275 -27.80 23.64 12.61
C GLU A 275 -27.03 22.69 13.53
N ILE A 276 -27.10 22.92 14.85
CA ILE A 276 -26.46 22.05 15.85
C ILE A 276 -27.10 20.66 15.82
N THR A 277 -28.43 20.58 15.85
CA THR A 277 -29.17 19.31 15.81
C THR A 277 -28.85 18.56 14.52
N LYS A 278 -28.87 19.24 13.37
CA LYS A 278 -28.48 18.65 12.08
C LYS A 278 -27.06 18.08 12.10
N LEU A 279 -26.09 18.82 12.63
CA LEU A 279 -24.70 18.35 12.73
C LEU A 279 -24.59 17.12 13.65
N LEU A 280 -25.27 17.12 14.79
CA LEU A 280 -25.25 16.02 15.75
C LEU A 280 -25.91 14.76 15.19
N THR A 281 -27.02 14.90 14.47
CA THR A 281 -27.73 13.76 13.87
C THR A 281 -26.97 13.21 12.66
N GLU A 282 -26.59 14.06 11.70
CA GLU A 282 -25.94 13.61 10.46
C GLU A 282 -24.49 13.16 10.65
N ARG A 283 -23.75 13.81 11.57
CA ARG A 283 -22.30 13.61 11.71
C ARG A 283 -21.90 13.07 13.07
N GLY A 284 -22.56 13.52 14.14
CA GLY A 284 -22.29 13.04 15.50
C GLY A 284 -22.79 11.63 15.77
N GLY A 285 -23.73 11.12 14.96
CA GLY A 285 -24.34 9.80 15.16
C GLY A 285 -25.31 9.76 16.33
N TYR A 286 -25.85 10.90 16.75
CA TYR A 286 -26.82 11.02 17.83
C TYR A 286 -28.25 10.89 17.30
N SER A 287 -29.10 10.12 17.97
CA SER A 287 -30.53 10.05 17.67
C SER A 287 -31.28 11.13 18.47
N LEU A 288 -31.53 12.29 17.85
CA LEU A 288 -32.26 13.41 18.43
C LEU A 288 -33.62 13.57 17.69
N PRO A 289 -34.76 13.76 18.38
CA PRO A 289 -36.05 13.96 17.72
C PRO A 289 -36.06 15.24 16.86
N GLU A 290 -36.50 15.14 15.60
CA GLU A 290 -36.51 16.28 14.65
C GLU A 290 -37.67 17.27 14.90
N ASP A 291 -38.80 16.82 15.46
CA ASP A 291 -40.07 17.56 15.36
C ASP A 291 -40.67 18.13 16.68
N GLN A 292 -40.04 17.91 17.85
CA GLN A 292 -40.56 18.50 19.11
C GLN A 292 -39.49 19.08 20.03
N GLY A 293 -38.29 19.34 19.50
CA GLY A 293 -37.13 19.68 20.31
C GLY A 293 -36.73 18.48 21.16
N ALA A 294 -35.52 17.98 20.99
CA ALA A 294 -34.96 17.09 22.00
C ALA A 294 -35.12 17.79 23.37
N PRO A 295 -35.47 17.07 24.46
CA PRO A 295 -35.50 17.68 25.79
C PRO A 295 -34.19 18.45 25.97
N GLY A 296 -34.25 19.73 26.37
CA GLY A 296 -33.09 20.64 26.29
C GLY A 296 -31.80 20.05 26.86
N ASP A 297 -31.92 19.23 27.90
CA ASP A 297 -30.83 18.50 28.53
C ASP A 297 -30.15 17.46 27.62
N ALA A 298 -30.91 16.75 26.77
CA ALA A 298 -30.38 15.75 25.84
C ALA A 298 -29.59 16.39 24.69
N LEU A 299 -30.10 17.49 24.12
CA LEU A 299 -29.39 18.26 23.10
C LEU A 299 -28.11 18.87 23.68
N GLN A 300 -28.21 19.47 24.87
CA GLN A 300 -27.06 20.09 25.53
C GLN A 300 -25.98 19.05 25.86
N LYS A 301 -26.36 17.88 26.38
CA LYS A 301 -25.43 16.79 26.66
C LYS A 301 -24.74 16.29 25.37
N ALA A 302 -25.49 16.02 24.31
CA ALA A 302 -24.94 15.58 23.03
C ALA A 302 -23.99 16.64 22.43
N ARG A 303 -24.37 17.93 22.51
CA ARG A 303 -23.54 19.05 22.09
C ARG A 303 -22.22 19.11 22.86
N GLU A 304 -22.26 18.99 24.19
CA GLU A 304 -21.08 19.05 25.05
C GLU A 304 -20.12 17.88 24.80
N GLU A 305 -20.65 16.66 24.71
CA GLU A 305 -19.89 15.46 24.40
C GLU A 305 -19.23 15.57 23.03
N PHE A 306 -20.00 15.91 21.99
CA PHE A 306 -19.48 16.02 20.63
C PHE A 306 -18.44 17.15 20.52
N ALA A 307 -18.70 18.32 21.11
CA ALA A 307 -17.75 19.42 21.16
C ALA A 307 -16.45 19.06 21.87
N SER A 308 -16.50 18.21 22.91
CA SER A 308 -15.31 17.65 23.57
C SER A 308 -14.47 16.79 22.63
N THR A 309 -15.12 15.91 21.84
CA THR A 309 -14.41 15.07 20.86
C THR A 309 -13.81 15.90 19.72
N VAL A 310 -14.50 16.94 19.25
CA VAL A 310 -13.99 17.87 18.22
C VAL A 310 -12.79 18.64 18.75
N ARG A 311 -12.86 19.17 19.98
CA ARG A 311 -11.73 19.87 20.61
C ARG A 311 -10.51 18.96 20.74
N THR A 312 -10.69 17.74 21.22
CA THR A 312 -9.61 16.74 21.33
C THR A 312 -9.00 16.42 19.96
N ALA A 313 -9.83 16.25 18.92
CA ALA A 313 -9.35 15.98 17.56
C ALA A 313 -8.53 17.14 16.99
N ILE A 314 -8.98 18.39 17.18
CA ILE A 314 -8.24 19.60 16.78
C ILE A 314 -6.89 19.68 17.49
N GLN A 315 -6.87 19.50 18.81
CA GLN A 315 -5.63 19.52 19.60
C GLN A 315 -4.62 18.46 19.13
N GLN A 316 -5.10 17.28 18.70
CA GLN A 316 -4.23 16.27 18.12
C GLN A 316 -3.60 16.75 16.81
N TYR A 317 -4.38 17.31 15.88
CA TYR A 317 -3.86 17.90 14.64
C TYR A 317 -2.85 19.03 14.89
N GLU A 318 -3.06 19.82 15.96
CA GLU A 318 -2.15 20.91 16.35
C GLU A 318 -0.90 20.41 17.09
N SER A 319 -0.90 19.17 17.59
CA SER A 319 0.21 18.62 18.36
C SER A 319 1.51 18.61 17.55
N SER A 320 2.62 18.91 18.24
CA SER A 320 3.96 18.90 17.64
C SER A 320 4.28 17.56 16.97
N TYR A 321 3.74 16.46 17.50
CA TYR A 321 3.94 15.12 16.97
C TYR A 321 3.47 14.96 15.52
N LEU A 322 2.31 15.51 15.15
CA LEU A 322 1.83 15.48 13.76
C LEU A 322 2.59 16.48 12.86
N ASN A 323 3.00 17.62 13.41
CA ASN A 323 3.71 18.66 12.66
C ASN A 323 5.21 18.33 12.43
N SER A 324 5.88 17.66 13.37
CA SER A 324 7.28 17.20 13.24
C SER A 324 7.40 15.92 12.43
N CYS A 325 6.33 15.12 12.36
CA CYS A 325 6.27 13.89 11.54
C CYS A 325 5.68 14.14 10.14
N ARG A 326 5.58 15.40 9.68
CA ARG A 326 5.50 15.70 8.24
C ARG A 326 6.85 15.35 7.65
N TRP A 327 7.02 14.11 7.23
CA TRP A 327 8.22 13.65 6.52
C TRP A 327 8.28 14.40 5.17
N HIS A 328 8.83 15.60 5.18
CA HIS A 328 9.36 16.25 3.99
C HIS A 328 10.87 15.99 3.97
N PRO A 329 11.42 15.35 2.93
CA PRO A 329 12.81 15.55 2.62
C PRO A 329 12.96 17.00 2.15
N GLY A 330 13.61 17.83 2.95
CA GLY A 330 14.15 19.10 2.50
C GLY A 330 13.73 20.31 3.32
N ASN A 331 14.58 20.65 4.29
CA ASN A 331 15.01 22.04 4.48
C ASN A 331 16.21 22.36 3.55
N ASP A 332 16.36 21.60 2.47
CA ASP A 332 17.31 21.89 1.39
C ASP A 332 16.53 22.64 0.31
N ASN A 333 16.91 23.91 0.14
CA ASN A 333 16.29 24.91 -0.73
C ASN A 333 16.38 24.61 -2.24
N THR A 334 16.36 23.35 -2.69
CA THR A 334 16.48 22.99 -4.11
C THR A 334 15.23 22.41 -4.76
N HIS A 335 14.14 22.15 -4.03
CA HIS A 335 12.83 21.84 -4.63
C HIS A 335 11.64 22.42 -3.84
N ALA A 336 11.78 23.68 -3.38
CA ALA A 336 10.78 24.40 -2.59
C ALA A 336 9.63 25.02 -3.42
N SER A 337 9.22 24.42 -4.54
CA SER A 337 8.08 24.93 -5.33
C SER A 337 7.17 23.79 -5.79
N SER A 338 6.14 23.47 -4.98
CA SER A 338 4.79 22.99 -5.40
C SER A 338 4.06 22.08 -4.41
N ARG A 339 4.51 21.92 -3.15
CA ARG A 339 3.78 21.05 -2.20
C ARG A 339 3.39 21.79 -0.93
N SER A 340 2.29 22.51 -1.01
CA SER A 340 1.65 23.26 0.08
C SER A 340 0.25 22.74 0.44
N SER A 341 -0.04 21.44 0.24
CA SER A 341 -1.30 20.85 0.70
C SER A 341 -1.10 20.17 2.07
N PRO A 342 -1.98 20.43 3.06
CA PRO A 342 -1.99 19.71 4.32
C PRO A 342 -2.05 18.20 4.05
N VAL A 343 -1.07 17.44 4.55
CA VAL A 343 -0.85 16.00 4.26
C VAL A 343 -1.95 15.08 4.85
N HIS A 344 -3.09 15.61 5.30
CA HIS A 344 -4.10 14.86 6.07
C HIS A 344 -5.54 15.31 5.76
N GLU A 345 -5.89 15.36 4.47
CA GLU A 345 -7.22 15.83 4.03
C GLU A 345 -8.16 14.69 3.65
N THR A 346 -7.63 13.50 3.36
CA THR A 346 -8.39 12.38 2.82
C THR A 346 -8.09 11.06 3.55
N PRO A 347 -8.98 10.05 3.43
CA PRO A 347 -8.66 8.69 3.88
C PRO A 347 -7.41 8.09 3.19
N ALA A 348 -7.14 8.45 1.93
CA ALA A 348 -5.94 8.03 1.21
C ALA A 348 -4.65 8.55 1.88
N ASP A 349 -4.70 9.77 2.43
CA ASP A 349 -3.59 10.33 3.19
C ASP A 349 -3.27 9.53 4.45
N VAL A 350 -4.31 9.00 5.12
CA VAL A 350 -4.14 8.13 6.29
C VAL A 350 -3.42 6.83 5.90
N VAL A 351 -3.75 6.26 4.74
CA VAL A 351 -3.08 5.07 4.18
C VAL A 351 -1.61 5.36 3.90
N ARG A 352 -1.33 6.46 3.19
CA ARG A 352 0.05 6.91 2.91
C ARG A 352 0.83 7.12 4.21
N ALA A 353 0.21 7.75 5.20
CA ALA A 353 0.83 8.04 6.48
C ALA A 353 1.26 6.78 7.23
N GLY A 354 0.50 5.68 7.10
CA GLY A 354 0.87 4.37 7.62
C GLY A 354 2.01 3.69 6.83
N LEU A 355 2.03 3.82 5.50
CA LEU A 355 3.10 3.26 4.65
C LEU A 355 4.46 3.88 4.92
N GLU A 356 4.52 5.20 5.14
CA GLU A 356 5.78 5.90 5.45
C GLU A 356 6.48 5.31 6.69
N TRP A 357 5.72 4.83 7.68
CA TRP A 357 6.27 4.22 8.87
C TRP A 357 6.67 2.74 8.68
N ALA A 358 6.04 2.05 7.73
CA ALA A 358 6.43 0.68 7.35
C ALA A 358 7.86 0.63 6.75
N GLU A 359 8.37 1.75 6.22
CA GLU A 359 9.77 1.91 5.79
C GLU A 359 10.76 1.72 6.93
N HIS A 360 10.38 2.14 8.15
CA HIS A 360 11.27 2.12 9.31
C HIS A 360 10.97 0.94 10.24
N LEU A 361 9.68 0.64 10.45
CA LEU A 361 9.21 -0.31 11.44
C LEU A 361 8.89 -1.70 10.86
N GLY A 362 8.80 -1.80 9.53
CA GLY A 362 8.56 -3.07 8.85
C GLY A 362 7.11 -3.41 8.60
N ILE A 363 6.88 -4.50 7.89
CA ILE A 363 5.60 -5.19 7.81
C ILE A 363 5.69 -6.37 8.76
N GLY A 364 5.24 -6.13 9.99
CA GLY A 364 5.17 -7.11 11.07
C GLY A 364 6.13 -6.85 12.22
N GLY A 365 5.83 -7.44 13.39
CA GLY A 365 6.50 -7.12 14.66
C GLY A 365 5.56 -6.84 15.85
N MET A 366 4.26 -7.09 15.71
CA MET A 366 3.24 -6.73 16.72
C MET A 366 2.25 -7.88 16.94
N GLY A 367 2.79 -9.08 17.23
CA GLY A 367 2.03 -10.33 17.31
C GLY A 367 1.70 -10.96 15.94
N THR A 368 2.20 -10.37 14.86
CA THR A 368 2.03 -10.88 13.48
C THR A 368 3.20 -11.77 13.08
N ARG A 369 2.93 -12.71 12.17
CA ARG A 369 3.86 -13.78 11.76
C ARG A 369 4.76 -13.36 10.58
N GLY A 370 5.12 -12.08 10.51
CA GLY A 370 5.88 -11.51 9.41
C GLY A 370 6.87 -10.45 9.86
N PHE A 371 7.85 -10.16 9.01
CA PHE A 371 8.87 -9.14 9.21
C PHE A 371 9.44 -8.70 7.85
N GLY A 372 10.15 -7.57 7.86
CA GLY A 372 10.83 -7.01 6.70
C GLY A 372 10.27 -5.64 6.34
N ARG A 373 11.14 -4.72 5.96
CA ARG A 373 10.78 -3.33 5.64
C ARG A 373 10.43 -3.16 4.17
N VAL A 374 9.43 -2.32 3.92
CA VAL A 374 9.06 -1.89 2.56
C VAL A 374 9.01 -0.38 2.51
N LYS A 375 9.37 0.17 1.37
CA LYS A 375 9.36 1.61 1.11
C LYS A 375 8.44 1.92 -0.07
N LEU A 376 7.77 3.07 -0.02
CA LEU A 376 7.08 3.61 -1.20
C LEU A 376 8.09 3.90 -2.31
N ALA A 377 7.91 3.22 -3.44
CA ALA A 377 8.76 3.37 -4.61
C ALA A 377 8.41 4.64 -5.40
N ALA A 378 7.15 5.07 -5.38
CA ALA A 378 6.66 6.28 -6.05
C ALA A 378 5.52 6.91 -5.24
N GLU A 379 5.13 8.12 -5.62
CA GLU A 379 3.86 8.70 -5.15
C GLU A 379 2.68 7.82 -5.58
N PRO A 380 1.66 7.62 -4.72
CA PRO A 380 0.49 6.85 -5.08
C PRO A 380 -0.23 7.43 -6.29
N GLN A 381 -0.61 6.58 -7.23
CA GLN A 381 -1.32 6.99 -8.44
C GLN A 381 -2.82 6.90 -8.22
N LYS A 382 -3.50 8.03 -8.31
CA LYS A 382 -4.94 8.04 -8.44
C LYS A 382 -5.30 7.62 -9.87
N LEU A 383 -5.90 6.44 -10.02
CA LEU A 383 -6.35 5.95 -11.31
C LEU A 383 -7.59 6.76 -11.73
N MET A 384 -7.53 7.39 -12.89
CA MET A 384 -8.66 8.11 -13.47
C MET A 384 -9.62 7.11 -14.13
N ASP A 385 -10.90 7.48 -14.17
CA ASP A 385 -11.94 6.68 -14.78
C ASP A 385 -11.77 6.61 -16.31
N ASN A 386 -11.45 5.42 -16.83
CA ASN A 386 -11.32 5.16 -18.27
C ASN A 386 -12.67 5.21 -19.01
N SER A 387 -13.81 5.39 -18.33
CA SER A 387 -15.13 5.51 -18.96
C SER A 387 -15.28 6.73 -19.88
N LYS A 388 -14.34 7.69 -19.84
CA LYS A 388 -14.34 8.88 -20.71
C LYS A 388 -13.54 8.76 -22.00
N GLU A 389 -12.59 7.83 -22.11
CA GLU A 389 -11.77 7.68 -23.33
C GLU A 389 -12.44 6.79 -24.40
N GLY A 390 -13.42 5.98 -24.02
CA GLY A 390 -14.11 5.03 -24.93
C GLY A 390 -15.27 5.58 -25.75
N LEU A 391 -15.62 6.87 -25.64
CA LEU A 391 -16.83 7.43 -26.29
C LEU A 391 -16.57 8.52 -27.34
N SER A 392 -15.30 8.85 -27.63
CA SER A 392 -14.96 9.89 -28.63
C SER A 392 -14.24 9.41 -29.88
N ASN A 393 -13.95 8.12 -30.06
CA ASN A 393 -13.16 7.62 -31.19
C ASN A 393 -13.86 6.65 -32.17
N GLU A 394 -15.18 6.41 -32.06
CA GLU A 394 -15.93 5.57 -33.03
C GLU A 394 -17.01 6.32 -33.81
N ARG A 395 -16.72 7.55 -34.26
CA ARG A 395 -17.48 8.17 -35.37
C ARG A 395 -16.52 8.76 -36.39
N GLY A 396 -15.91 7.88 -37.18
CA GLY A 396 -15.09 8.26 -38.33
C GLY A 396 -15.09 7.14 -39.37
N ASN A 397 -15.85 7.35 -40.45
CA ASN A 397 -15.75 6.69 -41.76
C ASN A 397 -15.99 5.17 -41.84
N CYS A 398 -17.26 4.79 -41.98
CA CYS A 398 -17.63 3.77 -42.97
C CYS A 398 -18.36 4.48 -44.11
N ALA A 399 -17.59 4.87 -45.13
CA ALA A 399 -18.08 5.31 -46.43
C ALA A 399 -17.12 4.77 -47.49
N SER A 400 -17.48 3.62 -48.06
CA SER A 400 -17.22 3.19 -49.44
C SER A 400 -17.89 1.85 -49.67
#